data_AF-A0A2V8DJR3-F1
#
_entry.id   AF-A0A2V8DJR3-F1
#
_cell.length_a   1.000
_cell.length_b   1.000
_cell.length_c   1.000
_cell.angle_alpha   90.00
_cell.angle_beta   90.00
_cell.angle_gamma   90.00
#
_symmetry.space_group_name_H-M   'P 1'
#
loop_
_entity.id
_entity.type
_entity.pdbx_description
1 polymer ?
#
loop_
_entity_poly.entity_id
_entity_poly.type
_entity_poly.pdbx_seq_one_letter_code
_entity_poly.pdbx_strand_id
1 'polypeptide(L)'
;MTASPGRGGTEETSGPLRIVIAGGGTGGHLYPGIAVARELVSRRADARVSFAGTARGIEARVVPREGFALDLIRSRGLKGKSILDRARGLTLVPLGIADAWRIVSTRRPQLVIGVGGY
;
A
#
# COMPACT_ATOMS: atom_id res chain seq x y z
N MET A 1 -52.93 -0.35 -0.67
CA MET A 1 -51.77 0.02 0.17
C MET A 1 -51.00 -1.25 0.46
N THR A 2 -50.02 -1.60 -0.36
CA THR A 2 -48.97 -2.59 -0.07
C THR A 2 -47.81 -2.34 -1.03
N ALA A 3 -46.60 -2.43 -0.50
CA ALA A 3 -45.41 -1.73 -0.92
C ALA A 3 -44.82 -2.15 -2.28
N SER A 4 -44.26 -1.18 -2.96
CA SER A 4 -43.28 -1.34 -4.05
C SER A 4 -41.95 -1.83 -3.46
N PRO A 5 -41.27 -2.84 -4.02
CA PRO A 5 -39.95 -3.22 -3.53
C PRO A 5 -38.93 -2.16 -3.97
N GLY A 6 -38.35 -1.51 -2.97
CA GLY A 6 -37.33 -0.49 -3.11
C GLY A 6 -36.02 -1.04 -3.69
N ARG A 7 -35.51 -0.26 -4.65
CA ARG A 7 -34.12 0.04 -5.01
C ARG A 7 -33.01 -0.66 -4.21
N GLY A 8 -32.00 -1.14 -4.94
CA GLY A 8 -30.63 -1.17 -4.42
C GLY A 8 -29.76 -2.33 -4.89
N GLY A 9 -29.79 -2.70 -6.17
CA GLY A 9 -28.71 -3.50 -6.75
C GLY A 9 -27.43 -2.66 -6.73
N THR A 10 -26.67 -2.76 -5.64
CA THR A 10 -25.26 -2.37 -5.68
C THR A 10 -24.57 -3.40 -6.54
N GLU A 11 -24.07 -2.95 -7.68
CA GLU A 11 -23.29 -3.74 -8.61
C GLU A 11 -22.25 -4.55 -7.83
N GLU A 12 -22.39 -5.87 -7.84
CA GLU A 12 -21.31 -6.75 -7.44
C GLU A 12 -20.09 -6.34 -8.27
N THR A 13 -19.04 -5.87 -7.60
CA THR A 13 -17.76 -5.64 -8.26
C THR A 13 -17.24 -7.01 -8.69
N SER A 14 -17.57 -7.45 -9.90
CA SER A 14 -17.34 -8.79 -10.45
C SER A 14 -15.87 -9.09 -10.78
N GLY A 15 -14.94 -8.59 -9.97
CA GLY A 15 -13.52 -8.84 -10.13
C GLY A 15 -12.74 -8.81 -8.81
N PRO A 16 -11.58 -9.49 -8.76
CA PRO A 16 -10.76 -9.57 -7.56
C PRO A 16 -10.36 -8.17 -7.09
N LEU A 17 -10.60 -7.91 -5.81
CA LEU A 17 -10.24 -6.66 -5.16
C LEU A 17 -8.72 -6.58 -5.00
N ARG A 18 -8.06 -5.63 -5.67
CA ARG A 18 -6.62 -5.41 -5.57
C ARG A 18 -6.36 -4.17 -4.74
N ILE A 19 -5.60 -4.35 -3.66
CA ILE A 19 -5.23 -3.28 -2.73
C ILE A 19 -3.72 -3.14 -2.70
N VAL A 20 -3.25 -1.89 -2.68
CA VAL A 20 -1.86 -1.56 -2.34
C VAL A 20 -1.85 -0.86 -1.00
N ILE A 21 -1.03 -1.33 -0.06
CA ILE A 21 -0.78 -0.66 1.23
C ILE A 21 0.58 0.03 1.14
N ALA A 22 0.58 1.36 1.20
CA ALA A 22 1.77 2.18 1.09
C ALA A 22 2.21 2.69 2.46
N GLY A 23 3.47 2.41 2.83
CA GLY A 23 4.05 2.87 4.09
C GLY A 23 5.01 1.85 4.70
N GLY A 24 5.58 2.19 5.86
CA GLY A 24 6.56 1.32 6.54
C GLY A 24 7.53 2.10 7.41
N GLY A 25 8.81 1.76 7.34
CA GLY A 25 9.89 2.47 8.04
C GLY A 25 10.08 2.02 9.48
N THR A 26 8.99 1.81 10.22
CA THR A 26 9.00 1.28 11.59
C THR A 26 7.85 0.29 11.82
N GLY A 27 7.91 -0.46 12.92
CA GLY A 27 6.84 -1.39 13.34
C GLY A 27 5.50 -0.70 13.55
N GLY A 28 5.52 0.52 14.10
CA GLY A 28 4.31 1.26 14.46
C GLY A 28 3.42 1.62 13.27
N HIS A 29 3.95 1.70 12.05
CA HIS A 29 3.17 1.93 10.83
C HIS A 29 2.93 0.63 10.06
N LEU A 30 3.92 -0.27 10.07
CA LEU A 30 3.85 -1.50 9.30
C LEU A 30 2.83 -2.50 9.85
N TYR A 31 2.84 -2.76 11.16
CA TYR A 31 1.96 -3.77 11.76
C TYR A 31 0.47 -3.44 11.65
N PRO A 32 0.02 -2.17 11.82
CA PRO A 32 -1.35 -1.80 11.47
C PRO A 32 -1.72 -2.11 10.02
N GLY A 33 -0.81 -1.84 9.07
CA GLY A 33 -1.01 -2.20 7.66
C GLY A 33 -1.16 -3.71 7.44
N ILE A 34 -0.34 -4.53 8.11
CA ILE A 34 -0.43 -6.00 8.07
C ILE A 34 -1.75 -6.49 8.68
N ALA A 35 -2.19 -5.90 9.79
CA ALA A 35 -3.46 -6.24 10.41
C ALA A 35 -4.63 -5.99 9.45
N VAL A 36 -4.65 -4.83 8.79
CA VAL A 36 -5.64 -4.51 7.75
C VAL A 36 -5.56 -5.49 6.57
N ALA A 37 -4.35 -5.83 6.10
CA ALA A 37 -4.16 -6.77 5.00
C ALA A 37 -4.73 -8.16 5.31
N ARG A 38 -4.42 -8.70 6.50
CA ARG A 38 -4.91 -10.00 6.96
C ARG A 38 -6.43 -10.00 7.08
N GLU A 39 -7.00 -8.93 7.65
CA GLU A 39 -8.45 -8.82 7.80
C GLU A 39 -9.15 -8.77 6.44
N LEU A 40 -8.64 -8.00 5.48
CA LEU A 40 -9.18 -7.92 4.12
C LEU A 40 -9.18 -9.29 3.42
N VAL A 41 -8.06 -10.03 3.50
CA VAL A 41 -7.97 -11.38 2.94
C VAL A 41 -8.91 -12.35 3.66
N SER A 42 -9.12 -12.20 4.97
CA SER A 42 -10.06 -13.04 5.72
C SER A 42 -11.52 -12.83 5.31
N ARG A 43 -11.91 -11.57 5.01
CA ARG A 43 -13.28 -11.22 4.61
C ARG A 43 -13.54 -11.47 3.13
N ARG A 44 -12.50 -11.45 2.31
CA ARG A 44 -12.58 -11.60 0.85
C ARG A 44 -11.46 -12.50 0.34
N ALA A 45 -11.81 -13.74 0.05
CA ALA A 45 -10.88 -14.73 -0.49
C ALA A 45 -10.28 -14.33 -1.86
N ASP A 46 -10.96 -13.45 -2.61
CA ASP A 46 -10.50 -12.94 -3.89
C ASP A 46 -9.66 -11.65 -3.78
N ALA A 47 -9.47 -11.13 -2.56
CA ALA A 47 -8.65 -9.96 -2.32
C ALA A 47 -7.16 -10.26 -2.56
N ARG A 48 -6.52 -9.40 -3.33
CA ARG A 48 -5.07 -9.43 -3.60
C ARG A 48 -4.44 -8.19 -2.99
N VAL A 49 -3.77 -8.38 -1.86
CA VAL A 49 -3.08 -7.30 -1.15
C VAL A 49 -1.60 -7.32 -1.48
N SER A 50 -1.04 -6.15 -1.76
CA SER A 50 0.40 -5.92 -1.93
C SER A 50 0.81 -4.69 -1.12
N PHE A 51 2.08 -4.61 -0.76
CA PHE A 51 2.66 -3.47 -0.05
C PHE A 51 3.59 -2.69 -0.96
N ALA A 52 3.66 -1.38 -0.74
CA ALA A 52 4.64 -0.50 -1.35
C ALA A 52 5.47 0.16 -0.23
N GLY A 53 6.78 -0.08 -0.25
CA GLY A 53 7.69 0.36 0.81
C GLY A 53 9.12 0.50 0.31
N THR A 54 10.10 0.53 1.20
CA THR A 54 11.51 0.73 0.83
C THR A 54 12.34 -0.52 1.08
N ALA A 55 13.49 -0.63 0.41
CA ALA A 55 14.43 -1.72 0.66
C ALA A 55 15.14 -1.63 2.04
N ARG A 56 15.02 -0.48 2.72
CA ARG A 56 15.78 -0.17 3.95
C ARG A 56 14.97 -0.33 5.22
N GLY A 57 13.65 -0.22 5.14
CA GLY A 57 12.78 -0.35 6.29
C GLY A 57 12.56 -1.81 6.69
N ILE A 58 11.94 -2.01 7.86
CA ILE A 58 11.64 -3.35 8.37
C ILE A 58 10.68 -4.12 7.45
N GLU A 59 9.89 -3.41 6.63
CA GLU A 59 8.95 -3.99 5.68
C GLU A 59 9.61 -4.94 4.68
N ALA A 60 10.87 -4.66 4.29
CA ALA A 60 11.63 -5.51 3.37
C ALA A 60 11.81 -6.95 3.88
N ARG A 61 11.76 -7.16 5.20
CA ARG A 61 11.84 -8.49 5.81
C ARG A 61 10.49 -9.00 6.30
N VAL A 62 9.68 -8.13 6.89
CA VAL A 62 8.44 -8.54 7.55
C VAL A 62 7.35 -8.84 6.53
N VAL A 63 7.14 -7.99 5.52
CA VAL A 63 6.04 -8.16 4.54
C VAL A 63 6.11 -9.51 3.80
N PRO A 64 7.28 -9.94 3.25
CA PRO A 64 7.36 -11.24 2.59
C PRO A 64 7.17 -12.42 3.55
N ARG A 65 7.63 -12.30 4.81
CA ARG A 65 7.42 -13.33 5.84
C ARG A 65 5.95 -13.50 6.21
N GLU A 66 5.18 -12.43 6.09
CA GLU A 66 3.74 -12.42 6.30
C GLU A 66 2.95 -12.91 5.08
N GLY A 67 3.63 -13.33 4.01
CA GLY A 67 3.01 -13.89 2.81
C GLY A 67 2.47 -12.83 1.82
N PHE A 68 2.79 -11.55 2.02
CA PHE A 68 2.38 -10.47 1.12
C PHE A 68 3.50 -10.08 0.16
N ALA A 69 3.13 -9.63 -1.04
CA ALA A 69 4.08 -9.08 -2.00
C ALA A 69 4.54 -7.67 -1.55
N LEU A 70 5.82 -7.36 -1.75
CA LEU A 70 6.39 -6.04 -1.51
C LEU A 70 6.94 -5.45 -2.81
N ASP A 71 6.40 -4.31 -3.22
CA ASP A 71 6.96 -3.46 -4.24
C ASP A 71 7.85 -2.39 -3.60
N LEU A 72 9.04 -2.21 -4.18
CA LEU A 72 10.02 -1.24 -3.68
C LEU A 72 9.87 0.10 -4.37
N ILE A 73 9.83 1.15 -3.56
CA ILE A 73 9.89 2.55 -3.96
C ILE A 73 11.22 3.13 -3.47
N ARG A 74 11.92 3.83 -4.37
CA ARG A 74 13.08 4.64 -3.98
C ARG A 74 12.59 5.85 -3.19
N SER A 75 12.71 5.74 -1.88
CA SER A 75 12.46 6.84 -0.94
C SER A 75 13.54 6.89 0.12
N ARG A 76 13.86 8.10 0.58
CA ARG A 76 14.77 8.35 1.70
C ARG A 76 14.03 9.19 2.73
N GLY A 77 13.78 8.62 3.91
CA GLY A 77 13.24 9.40 5.02
C GLY A 77 14.12 10.62 5.31
N LEU A 78 13.50 11.79 5.44
CA LEU A 78 14.18 13.08 5.64
C LEU A 78 14.51 13.36 7.12
N LYS A 79 14.05 12.50 8.03
CA LYS A 79 14.19 12.67 9.48
C LYS A 79 15.66 12.48 9.90
N GLY A 80 16.25 13.51 10.52
CA GLY A 80 17.58 13.47 11.14
C GLY A 80 18.79 13.66 10.22
N LYS A 81 18.63 14.25 9.02
CA LYS A 81 19.71 14.29 8.02
C LYS A 81 20.21 15.69 7.63
N SER A 82 21.48 15.75 7.23
CA SER A 82 22.21 16.96 6.83
C SER A 82 21.61 17.62 5.58
N ILE A 83 21.96 18.88 5.31
CA ILE A 83 21.52 19.64 4.12
C ILE A 83 21.83 18.87 2.82
N LEU A 84 22.96 18.15 2.77
CA LEU A 84 23.35 17.32 1.63
C LEU A 84 22.39 16.13 1.40
N ASP A 85 21.90 15.52 2.48
CA ASP A 85 20.96 14.41 2.41
C ASP A 85 19.54 14.86 2.05
N ARG A 86 19.19 16.11 2.38
CA ARG A 86 17.94 16.75 1.91
C ARG A 86 18.02 17.01 0.40
N ALA A 87 19.15 17.51 -0.09
CA ALA A 87 19.38 17.71 -1.53
C ALA A 87 19.35 16.38 -2.31
N ARG A 88 19.97 15.31 -1.79
CA ARG A 88 19.87 13.96 -2.35
C ARG A 88 18.47 13.36 -2.19
N GLY A 89 17.72 13.75 -1.18
CA GLY A 89 16.31 13.38 -1.03
C GLY A 89 15.46 13.97 -2.15
N LEU A 90 15.72 15.24 -2.51
CA LEU A 90 15.01 15.94 -3.57
C LEU A 90 15.23 15.29 -4.95
N THR A 91 16.44 14.80 -5.24
CA THR A 91 16.72 14.09 -6.50
C THR A 91 16.07 12.70 -6.57
N LEU A 92 15.71 12.11 -5.42
CA LEU A 92 15.01 10.83 -5.35
C LEU A 92 13.50 10.98 -5.53
N VAL A 93 12.93 12.17 -5.33
CA VAL A 93 11.47 12.40 -5.47
C VAL A 93 10.96 12.01 -6.87
N PRO A 94 11.56 12.47 -7.99
CA PRO A 94 11.10 12.06 -9.32
C PRO A 94 11.19 10.55 -9.53
N LEU A 95 12.26 9.92 -9.01
CA LEU A 95 12.47 8.49 -9.12
C LEU A 95 11.45 7.68 -8.30
N GLY A 96 11.08 8.18 -7.13
CA GLY A 96 10.03 7.59 -6.28
C GLY A 96 8.63 7.76 -6.88
N ILE A 97 8.35 8.90 -7.52
CA ILE A 97 7.11 9.12 -8.29
C ILE A 97 7.03 8.12 -9.46
N ALA A 98 8.12 7.93 -10.20
CA ALA A 98 8.18 6.96 -11.28
C ALA A 98 7.96 5.51 -10.78
N ASP A 99 8.54 5.15 -9.63
CA ASP A 99 8.31 3.84 -9.00
C ASP A 99 6.86 3.66 -8.57
N ALA A 100 6.26 4.68 -7.92
CA ALA A 100 4.87 4.65 -7.49
C ALA A 100 3.93 4.52 -8.70
N TRP A 101 4.20 5.28 -9.76
CA TRP A 101 3.43 5.20 -11.01
C TRP A 101 3.53 3.80 -11.63
N ARG A 102 4.73 3.20 -11.68
CA ARG A 102 4.93 1.83 -12.15
C ARG A 102 4.15 0.82 -11.31
N ILE A 103 4.12 0.97 -9.99
CA ILE A 103 3.37 0.08 -9.09
C ILE A 103 1.88 0.18 -9.37
N VAL A 104 1.32 1.40 -9.42
CA VAL A 104 -0.10 1.61 -9.67
C VAL A 104 -0.50 1.11 -11.06
N SER A 105 0.30 1.38 -12.10
CA SER A 105 0.00 0.95 -13.47
C SER A 105 0.11 -0.57 -13.66
N THR A 106 1.01 -1.24 -12.92
CA THR A 106 1.20 -2.70 -12.98
C THR A 106 0.18 -3.44 -12.12
N ARG A 107 0.00 -3.03 -10.86
CA ARG A 107 -0.90 -3.68 -9.90
C ARG A 107 -2.37 -3.38 -10.20
N ARG A 108 -2.65 -2.25 -10.85
CA ARG A 108 -4.01 -1.74 -11.13
C ARG A 108 -4.92 -1.85 -9.91
N PRO A 109 -4.52 -1.29 -8.74
CA PRO A 109 -5.31 -1.40 -7.53
C PRO A 109 -6.59 -0.58 -7.66
N GLN A 110 -7.66 -1.07 -7.03
CA GLN A 110 -8.89 -0.30 -6.85
C GLN A 110 -8.81 0.58 -5.59
N LEU A 111 -7.92 0.26 -4.66
CA LEU A 111 -7.72 1.00 -3.41
C LEU A 111 -6.23 1.06 -3.04
N VAL A 112 -5.79 2.25 -2.60
CA VAL A 112 -4.48 2.44 -1.98
C VAL A 112 -4.67 2.94 -0.55
N ILE A 113 -4.04 2.27 0.41
CA ILE A 113 -4.11 2.62 1.84
C ILE A 113 -2.76 3.15 2.29
N GLY A 114 -2.69 4.42 2.69
CA GLY A 114 -1.49 5.00 3.28
C GLY A 114 -1.43 4.78 4.78
N VAL A 115 -0.44 4.03 5.26
CA VAL A 115 -0.22 3.81 6.71
C VAL A 115 0.86 4.73 7.31
N GLY A 116 1.55 5.50 6.47
CA GLY A 116 2.59 6.45 6.88
C GLY A 116 3.96 5.84 7.16
N GLY A 117 4.83 6.63 7.80
CA GLY A 117 6.15 6.21 8.26
C GLY A 117 7.36 6.62 7.41
N TYR A 118 7.15 7.40 6.33
CA TYR A 118 8.20 7.96 5.46
C TYR A 118 8.05 9.46 5.24
#